data_AF-A0A3D2MG05-F1
#
_entry.id   AF-A0A3D2MG05-F1
#
_cell.length_a   1.000
_cell.length_b   1.000
_cell.length_c   1.000
_cell.angle_alpha   90.00
_cell.angle_beta   90.00
_cell.angle_gamma   90.00
#
_symmetry.space_group_name_H-M   'P 1'
#
loop_
_entity.id
_entity.type
_entity.pdbx_description
1 polymer ?
#
loop_
_entity_poly.entity_id
_entity_poly.type
_entity_poly.pdbx_seq_one_letter_code
_entity_poly.pdbx_strand_id
1 'polypeptide(L)'
;MKKREIKRNIENKFLKLELTNETIDDIYESLPKIIKICNKKYMIDLIYNNEKIDIDYITKNSITDKKLIDIIETVHAINLKDVKEKFNYIYDTVCAKLDERIKTNYCEFKDDICVKYRRKGSNHKNGCCECKGRGKCKYLIDSVCTMKSCMACKLFTCHTLKTMGITQSINDFVLTKYFFTSKQKDILQFSYWTPKEIVMEKLMKTVK
;
A
#
# COMPACT_ATOMS: atom_id res chain seq x y z
N MET A 1 26.74 -19.92 -34.47
CA MET A 1 26.24 -20.68 -33.31
C MET A 1 25.07 -19.92 -32.67
N LYS A 2 23.83 -20.35 -32.92
CA LYS A 2 22.63 -19.78 -32.27
C LYS A 2 22.59 -20.27 -30.82
N LYS A 3 22.79 -19.38 -29.84
CA LYS A 3 22.47 -19.67 -28.43
C LYS A 3 20.97 -19.94 -28.36
N ARG A 4 20.58 -21.20 -28.20
CA ARG A 4 19.22 -21.59 -27.84
C ARG A 4 18.95 -21.03 -26.43
N GLU A 5 18.30 -19.87 -26.37
CA GLU A 5 17.58 -19.47 -25.16
C GLU A 5 16.42 -20.46 -24.98
N ILE A 6 16.67 -21.49 -24.18
CA ILE A 6 15.61 -22.30 -23.59
C ILE A 6 14.92 -21.36 -22.59
N LYS A 7 13.91 -20.61 -23.05
CA LYS A 7 12.89 -20.05 -22.18
C LYS A 7 12.32 -21.23 -21.41
N ARG A 8 12.75 -21.41 -20.15
CA ARG A 8 12.06 -22.28 -19.20
C ARG A 8 10.65 -21.69 -19.09
N ASN A 9 9.68 -22.31 -19.75
CA ASN A 9 8.27 -22.14 -19.39
C ASN A 9 8.15 -22.64 -17.95
N ILE A 10 8.30 -21.74 -16.99
CA ILE A 10 7.97 -22.00 -15.59
C ILE A 10 6.45 -21.99 -15.56
N GLU A 11 5.83 -23.15 -15.79
CA GLU A 11 4.42 -23.34 -15.47
C GLU A 11 4.26 -23.11 -13.96
N ASN A 12 3.52 -22.06 -13.59
CA ASN A 12 3.22 -21.81 -12.19
C ASN A 12 2.37 -22.96 -11.65
N LYS A 13 2.74 -23.51 -10.49
CA LYS A 13 1.94 -24.55 -9.82
C LYS A 13 0.76 -23.89 -9.09
N PHE A 14 -0.43 -24.46 -9.19
CA PHE A 14 -1.61 -23.97 -8.47
C PHE A 14 -1.72 -24.64 -7.09
N LEU A 15 -2.01 -23.85 -6.07
CA LEU A 15 -2.38 -24.30 -4.73
C LEU A 15 -3.81 -23.88 -4.44
N LYS A 16 -4.55 -24.73 -3.75
CA LYS A 16 -5.88 -24.39 -3.25
C LYS A 16 -5.73 -23.89 -1.81
N LEU A 17 -6.26 -22.71 -1.52
CA LEU A 17 -6.36 -22.18 -0.16
C LEU A 17 -7.84 -22.07 0.20
N GLU A 18 -8.31 -22.95 1.08
CA GLU A 18 -9.68 -22.98 1.56
C GLU A 18 -9.79 -22.21 2.87
N LEU A 19 -10.81 -21.36 2.96
CA LEU A 19 -11.16 -20.62 4.15
C LEU A 19 -12.67 -20.64 4.39
N THR A 20 -13.04 -20.66 5.66
CA THR A 20 -14.37 -20.41 6.20
C THR A 20 -14.27 -19.27 7.22
N ASN A 21 -15.42 -18.77 7.68
CA ASN A 21 -15.48 -17.77 8.76
C ASN A 21 -14.67 -18.15 10.01
N GLU A 22 -14.63 -19.45 10.34
CA GLU A 22 -13.94 -19.98 11.52
C GLU A 22 -12.41 -20.00 11.35
N THR A 23 -11.92 -19.99 10.11
CA THR A 23 -10.48 -20.15 9.81
C THR A 23 -9.80 -18.84 9.39
N ILE A 24 -10.55 -17.74 9.22
CA ILE A 24 -10.00 -16.44 8.75
C ILE A 24 -8.80 -16.01 9.60
N ASP A 25 -8.93 -16.13 10.93
CA ASP A 25 -7.89 -15.72 11.86
C ASP A 25 -6.60 -16.53 11.70
N ASP A 26 -6.72 -17.86 11.60
CA ASP A 26 -5.57 -18.77 11.43
C ASP A 26 -4.85 -18.54 10.09
N ILE A 27 -5.62 -18.31 9.03
CA ILE A 27 -5.08 -18.01 7.70
C ILE A 27 -4.39 -16.65 7.70
N TYR A 28 -4.99 -15.63 8.33
CA TYR A 28 -4.41 -14.30 8.44
C TYR A 28 -3.04 -14.33 9.15
N GLU A 29 -2.95 -15.02 10.29
CA GLU A 29 -1.68 -15.20 11.02
C GLU A 29 -0.64 -16.01 10.21
N SER A 30 -1.11 -16.86 9.29
CA SER A 30 -0.25 -17.65 8.40
C SER A 30 0.22 -16.92 7.15
N LEU A 31 -0.32 -15.73 6.84
CA LEU A 31 0.05 -14.95 5.64
C LEU A 31 1.57 -14.76 5.44
N PRO A 32 2.39 -14.49 6.49
CA PRO A 32 3.84 -14.35 6.30
C PRO A 32 4.49 -15.61 5.73
N LYS A 33 4.03 -16.79 6.18
CA LYS A 33 4.51 -18.08 5.69
C LYS A 33 4.01 -18.35 4.28
N ILE A 34 2.72 -18.08 4.01
CA ILE A 34 2.10 -18.23 2.69
C ILE A 34 2.83 -17.37 1.66
N ILE A 35 3.07 -16.09 1.94
CA ILE A 35 3.78 -15.16 1.05
C ILE A 35 5.19 -15.69 0.77
N LYS A 36 5.94 -16.10 1.81
CA LYS A 36 7.30 -16.62 1.66
C LYS A 36 7.38 -17.83 0.71
N ILE A 37 6.41 -18.73 0.78
CA ILE A 37 6.37 -19.96 -0.03
C ILE A 37 5.84 -19.68 -1.44
N CYS A 38 4.74 -18.94 -1.56
CA CYS A 38 3.94 -18.88 -2.77
C CYS A 38 4.38 -17.79 -3.75
N ASN A 39 4.85 -16.64 -3.25
CA ASN A 39 5.05 -15.42 -4.03
C ASN A 39 5.90 -15.60 -5.30
N LYS A 40 6.87 -16.55 -5.30
CA LYS A 40 7.76 -16.81 -6.44
C LYS A 40 7.36 -18.00 -7.32
N LYS A 41 6.58 -18.95 -6.82
CA LYS A 41 6.47 -20.30 -7.43
C LYS A 41 5.04 -20.74 -7.71
N TYR A 42 4.09 -20.22 -6.95
CA TYR A 42 2.74 -20.76 -6.92
C TYR A 42 1.70 -19.70 -7.22
N MET A 43 0.67 -20.08 -7.95
CA MET A 43 -0.61 -19.37 -7.95
C MET A 43 -1.51 -19.99 -6.89
N ILE A 44 -2.42 -19.20 -6.34
CA ILE A 44 -3.35 -19.63 -5.31
C ILE A 44 -4.78 -19.43 -5.83
N ASP A 45 -5.54 -20.51 -5.84
CA ASP A 45 -7.00 -20.48 -5.95
C ASP A 45 -7.57 -20.32 -4.55
N LEU A 46 -8.17 -19.15 -4.30
CA LEU A 46 -8.78 -18.81 -3.02
C LEU A 46 -10.23 -19.29 -2.99
N ILE A 47 -10.57 -20.15 -2.04
CA ILE A 47 -11.91 -20.70 -1.89
C ILE A 47 -12.46 -20.23 -0.54
N TYR A 48 -13.55 -19.49 -0.56
CA TYR A 48 -14.23 -19.02 0.64
C TYR A 48 -15.64 -19.60 0.69
N ASN A 49 -15.97 -20.32 1.76
CA ASN A 49 -17.27 -21.00 1.91
C ASN A 49 -17.71 -21.80 0.67
N ASN A 50 -16.77 -22.59 0.12
CA ASN A 50 -16.93 -23.41 -1.10
C ASN A 50 -17.05 -22.65 -2.43
N GLU A 51 -16.93 -21.33 -2.43
CA GLU A 51 -16.90 -20.51 -3.65
C GLU A 51 -15.47 -20.06 -3.96
N LYS A 52 -15.05 -20.17 -5.23
CA LYS A 52 -13.78 -19.57 -5.66
C LYS A 52 -13.97 -18.05 -5.75
N ILE A 53 -13.16 -17.31 -5.00
CA ILE A 53 -13.25 -15.84 -4.92
C ILE A 53 -11.99 -15.15 -5.43
N ASP A 54 -12.13 -13.89 -5.81
CA ASP A 54 -11.05 -13.02 -6.25
C ASP A 54 -11.18 -11.62 -5.64
N ILE A 55 -10.40 -10.65 -6.14
CA ILE A 55 -10.38 -9.29 -5.59
C ILE A 55 -11.72 -8.56 -5.73
N ASP A 56 -12.51 -8.86 -6.77
CA ASP A 56 -13.80 -8.22 -7.00
C ASP A 56 -14.82 -8.60 -5.92
N TYR A 57 -14.65 -9.77 -5.30
CA TYR A 57 -15.51 -10.29 -4.25
C TYR A 57 -15.71 -9.26 -3.11
N ILE A 58 -14.66 -8.50 -2.78
CA ILE A 58 -14.70 -7.46 -1.75
C ILE A 58 -15.79 -6.42 -2.08
N THR A 59 -15.75 -5.87 -3.29
CA THR A 59 -16.69 -4.81 -3.71
C THR A 59 -18.08 -5.35 -4.01
N LYS A 60 -18.20 -6.50 -4.69
CA LYS A 60 -19.49 -7.10 -5.07
C LYS A 60 -20.33 -7.46 -3.85
N ASN A 61 -19.68 -7.88 -2.76
CA ASN A 61 -20.34 -8.31 -1.53
C ASN A 61 -20.20 -7.33 -0.36
N SER A 62 -19.66 -6.13 -0.60
CA SER A 62 -19.47 -5.10 0.42
C SER A 62 -18.76 -5.62 1.69
N ILE A 63 -17.72 -6.42 1.51
CA ILE A 63 -16.99 -7.04 2.61
C ILE A 63 -16.34 -5.96 3.47
N THR A 64 -16.52 -6.06 4.79
CA THR A 64 -15.95 -5.12 5.78
C THR A 64 -14.95 -5.78 6.74
N ASP A 65 -14.87 -7.11 6.75
CA ASP A 65 -13.89 -7.84 7.54
C ASP A 65 -12.48 -7.56 7.03
N LYS A 66 -11.67 -6.88 7.86
CA LYS A 66 -10.32 -6.45 7.50
C LYS A 66 -9.36 -7.60 7.26
N LYS A 67 -9.49 -8.70 8.01
CA LYS A 67 -8.60 -9.86 7.86
C LYS A 67 -8.91 -10.59 6.56
N LEU A 68 -10.19 -10.78 6.25
CA LEU A 68 -10.61 -11.36 4.98
C LEU A 68 -10.15 -10.51 3.78
N ILE A 69 -10.32 -9.18 3.85
CA ILE A 69 -9.81 -8.25 2.84
C ILE A 69 -8.30 -8.41 2.65
N ASP A 70 -7.53 -8.40 3.73
CA ASP A 70 -6.07 -8.53 3.67
C ASP A 70 -5.63 -9.89 3.10
N ILE A 71 -6.36 -10.98 3.38
CA ILE A 71 -6.14 -12.31 2.77
C ILE A 71 -6.37 -12.25 1.25
N ILE A 72 -7.54 -11.75 0.82
CA ILE A 72 -7.91 -11.66 -0.61
C ILE A 72 -6.89 -10.81 -1.38
N GLU A 73 -6.56 -9.62 -0.85
CA GLU A 73 -5.60 -8.72 -1.48
C GLU A 73 -4.19 -9.34 -1.56
N THR A 74 -3.78 -10.06 -0.53
CA THR A 74 -2.48 -10.75 -0.48
C THR A 74 -2.41 -11.86 -1.52
N VAL A 75 -3.47 -12.67 -1.64
CA VAL A 75 -3.55 -13.73 -2.65
C VAL A 75 -3.53 -13.15 -4.06
N HIS A 76 -4.26 -12.06 -4.31
CA HIS A 76 -4.20 -11.34 -5.58
C HIS A 76 -2.76 -10.87 -5.88
N ALA A 77 -2.06 -10.24 -4.92
CA ALA A 77 -0.67 -9.85 -5.09
C ALA A 77 0.29 -11.03 -5.32
N ILE A 78 0.06 -12.19 -4.70
CA ILE A 78 0.83 -13.42 -4.97
C ILE A 78 0.62 -13.85 -6.42
N ASN A 79 -0.61 -13.80 -6.92
CA ASN A 79 -0.98 -14.26 -8.26
C ASN A 79 -0.47 -13.35 -9.38
N LEU A 80 -0.26 -12.05 -9.13
CA LEU A 80 0.45 -11.17 -10.05
C LEU A 80 1.91 -11.61 -10.18
N LYS A 81 2.32 -12.14 -11.34
CA LYS A 81 3.70 -12.62 -11.54
C LYS A 81 4.64 -11.57 -12.10
N ASP A 82 4.11 -10.62 -12.88
CA ASP A 82 4.87 -9.45 -13.25
C ASP A 82 5.12 -8.57 -12.02
N VAL A 83 6.40 -8.29 -11.77
CA VAL A 83 6.82 -7.54 -10.56
C VAL A 83 6.35 -6.09 -10.62
N LYS A 84 6.31 -5.50 -11.83
CA LYS A 84 5.88 -4.11 -12.02
C LYS A 84 4.38 -3.99 -11.78
N GLU A 85 3.57 -4.89 -12.34
CA GLU A 85 2.12 -4.95 -12.09
C GLU A 85 1.83 -5.15 -10.61
N LYS A 86 2.52 -6.10 -9.96
CA LYS A 86 2.39 -6.33 -8.51
C LYS A 86 2.70 -5.09 -7.67
N PHE A 87 3.82 -4.43 -7.95
CA PHE A 87 4.19 -3.22 -7.21
C PHE A 87 3.21 -2.08 -7.45
N ASN A 88 2.69 -1.93 -8.67
CA ASN A 88 1.64 -0.95 -8.97
C ASN A 88 0.36 -1.25 -8.20
N TYR A 89 -0.10 -2.50 -8.22
CA TYR A 89 -1.27 -2.95 -7.46
C TYR A 89 -1.10 -2.64 -5.97
N ILE A 90 -0.01 -3.10 -5.34
CA ILE A 90 0.21 -2.87 -3.91
C ILE A 90 0.26 -1.37 -3.59
N TYR A 91 0.91 -0.58 -4.45
CA TYR A 91 1.03 0.86 -4.25
C TYR A 91 -0.34 1.54 -4.23
N ASP A 92 -1.19 1.21 -5.20
CA ASP A 92 -2.53 1.80 -5.34
C ASP A 92 -3.45 1.34 -4.22
N THR A 93 -3.47 0.04 -3.91
CA THR A 93 -4.29 -0.53 -2.83
C THR A 93 -3.97 0.12 -1.49
N VAL A 94 -2.68 0.25 -1.14
CA VAL A 94 -2.29 0.90 0.12
C VAL A 94 -2.56 2.40 0.10
N CYS A 95 -2.38 3.09 -1.04
CA CYS A 95 -2.78 4.49 -1.15
C CYS A 95 -4.28 4.70 -0.92
N ALA A 96 -5.13 3.84 -1.48
CA ALA A 96 -6.58 3.90 -1.28
C ALA A 96 -6.94 3.70 0.21
N LYS A 97 -6.32 2.72 0.88
CA LYS A 97 -6.51 2.51 2.33
C LYS A 97 -6.08 3.73 3.16
N LEU A 98 -5.01 4.42 2.75
CA LEU A 98 -4.56 5.65 3.40
C LEU A 98 -5.51 6.83 3.13
N ASP A 99 -6.11 6.91 1.95
CA ASP A 99 -7.10 7.94 1.63
C ASP A 99 -8.34 7.85 2.50
N GLU A 100 -8.85 6.65 2.78
CA GLU A 100 -9.96 6.47 3.71
C GLU A 100 -9.64 7.02 5.11
N ARG A 101 -8.38 6.90 5.57
CA ARG A 101 -7.96 7.52 6.82
C ARG A 101 -7.96 9.04 6.72
N ILE A 102 -7.46 9.61 5.63
CA ILE A 102 -7.40 11.08 5.43
C ILE A 102 -8.80 11.71 5.47
N LYS A 103 -9.83 11.02 4.96
CA LYS A 103 -11.23 11.48 5.01
C LYS A 103 -11.76 11.76 6.43
N THR A 104 -11.15 11.17 7.46
CA THR A 104 -11.50 11.46 8.86
C THR A 104 -11.07 12.86 9.32
N ASN A 105 -10.36 13.62 8.47
CA ASN A 105 -9.76 14.91 8.80
C ASN A 105 -8.90 14.83 10.08
N TYR A 106 -8.05 13.81 10.20
CA TYR A 106 -7.21 13.61 11.40
C TYR A 106 -6.18 14.73 11.63
N CYS A 107 -5.90 15.55 10.61
CA CYS A 107 -5.09 16.79 10.74
C CYS A 107 -5.90 17.98 11.27
N GLU A 108 -7.20 17.78 11.46
CA GLU A 108 -8.24 18.71 11.86
C GLU A 108 -8.18 20.02 11.10
N PHE A 109 -8.01 20.07 9.77
CA PHE A 109 -7.92 21.34 9.05
C PHE A 109 -9.14 22.25 9.31
N LYS A 110 -8.88 23.55 9.51
CA LYS A 110 -9.87 24.65 9.60
C LYS A 110 -9.25 25.87 8.92
N ASP A 111 -9.96 26.48 7.99
CA ASP A 111 -9.49 27.63 7.19
C ASP A 111 -8.09 27.39 6.56
N ASP A 112 -7.89 26.19 6.01
CA ASP A 112 -6.63 25.69 5.41
C ASP A 112 -5.43 25.55 6.37
N ILE A 113 -5.63 25.77 7.67
CA ILE A 113 -4.60 25.68 8.70
C ILE A 113 -4.81 24.39 9.50
N CYS A 114 -3.79 23.54 9.62
CA CYS A 114 -3.88 22.29 10.38
C CYS A 114 -3.70 22.51 11.89
N VAL A 115 -4.09 21.52 12.70
CA VAL A 115 -4.02 21.56 14.17
C VAL A 115 -2.65 21.96 14.71
N LYS A 116 -1.56 21.50 14.08
CA LYS A 116 -0.18 21.85 14.48
C LYS A 116 0.05 23.36 14.43
N TYR A 117 -0.38 24.03 13.37
CA TYR A 117 -0.13 25.47 13.20
C TYR A 117 -1.12 26.31 14.00
N ARG A 118 -2.39 25.89 14.08
CA ARG A 118 -3.38 26.54 14.96
C ARG A 118 -2.95 26.54 16.43
N ARG A 119 -2.46 25.40 16.94
CA ARG A 119 -1.93 25.30 18.32
C ARG A 119 -0.72 26.21 18.58
N LYS A 120 -0.05 26.67 17.53
CA LYS A 120 1.08 27.61 17.60
C LYS A 120 0.67 29.06 17.32
N GLY A 121 -0.61 29.35 17.12
CA GLY A 121 -1.07 30.69 16.69
C GLY A 121 -0.54 31.11 15.32
N SER A 122 -0.14 30.15 14.47
CA SER A 122 0.43 30.43 13.14
C SER A 122 -0.67 30.41 12.08
N ASN A 123 -0.63 31.39 11.17
CA ASN A 123 -1.48 31.46 9.98
C ASN A 123 -0.95 30.64 8.80
N HIS A 124 -0.01 29.72 9.03
CA HIS A 124 0.60 28.88 8.00
C HIS A 124 -0.44 27.93 7.39
N LYS A 125 -0.74 28.13 6.11
CA LYS A 125 -1.69 27.32 5.34
C LYS A 125 -1.05 26.06 4.75
N ASN A 126 -1.86 25.16 4.21
CA ASN A 126 -1.43 23.99 3.43
C ASN A 126 -0.62 22.92 4.19
N GLY A 127 -0.51 23.05 5.51
CA GLY A 127 0.04 22.02 6.39
C GLY A 127 1.43 21.53 5.98
N CYS A 128 1.55 20.22 5.73
CA CYS A 128 2.83 19.58 5.41
C CYS A 128 3.23 19.73 3.94
N CYS A 129 2.31 20.17 3.08
CA CYS A 129 2.57 20.42 1.65
C CYS A 129 3.34 21.73 1.42
N GLU A 130 3.48 22.55 2.46
CA GLU A 130 4.26 23.79 2.45
C GLU A 130 5.11 23.83 3.72
N CYS A 131 6.42 23.65 3.60
CA CYS A 131 7.31 23.53 4.76
C CYS A 131 8.37 24.62 4.76
N LYS A 132 8.58 25.26 5.91
CA LYS A 132 9.69 26.21 6.12
C LYS A 132 11.03 25.50 5.78
N GLY A 133 11.77 26.06 4.83
CA GLY A 133 13.07 25.52 4.36
C GLY A 133 13.02 24.60 3.14
N ARG A 134 11.91 23.89 2.88
CA ARG A 134 11.72 23.12 1.63
C ARG A 134 10.82 23.82 0.60
N GLY A 135 10.13 24.87 1.03
CA GLY A 135 9.18 25.60 0.19
C GLY A 135 7.85 24.87 0.03
N LYS A 136 7.11 25.31 -0.99
CA LYS A 136 5.82 24.76 -1.38
C LYS A 136 6.01 23.55 -2.30
N CYS A 137 5.29 22.47 -2.05
CA CYS A 137 5.23 21.32 -2.95
C CYS A 137 4.78 21.79 -4.33
N LYS A 138 5.53 21.45 -5.38
CA LYS A 138 5.21 21.84 -6.76
C LYS A 138 3.89 21.27 -7.30
N TYR A 139 3.34 20.24 -6.64
CA TYR A 139 2.05 19.63 -6.96
C TYR A 139 0.89 20.18 -6.11
N LEU A 140 1.15 21.18 -5.27
CA LEU A 140 0.12 21.92 -4.56
C LEU A 140 -0.25 23.16 -5.40
N ILE A 141 -1.26 23.00 -6.26
CA ILE A 141 -1.76 24.05 -7.16
C ILE A 141 -3.08 24.55 -6.59
N ASP A 142 -3.21 25.86 -6.40
CA ASP A 142 -4.40 26.49 -5.83
C ASP A 142 -4.88 25.84 -4.51
N SER A 143 -3.90 25.52 -3.64
CA SER A 143 -4.11 24.85 -2.34
C SER A 143 -4.66 23.42 -2.43
N VAL A 144 -4.71 22.83 -3.63
CA VAL A 144 -5.14 21.44 -3.87
C VAL A 144 -3.95 20.60 -4.34
N CYS A 145 -3.81 19.40 -3.76
CA CYS A 145 -2.82 18.44 -4.21
C CYS A 145 -3.27 17.81 -5.54
N THR A 146 -2.49 18.00 -6.61
CA THR A 146 -2.79 17.45 -7.94
C THR A 146 -2.27 16.02 -8.13
N MET A 147 -1.39 15.53 -7.24
CA MET A 147 -1.01 14.13 -7.24
C MET A 147 -2.13 13.27 -6.67
N LYS A 148 -2.62 12.32 -7.46
CA LYS A 148 -3.60 11.30 -7.01
C LYS A 148 -3.00 10.40 -5.93
N SER A 149 -1.79 9.89 -6.18
CA SER A 149 -1.15 8.89 -5.32
C SER A 149 0.28 9.29 -4.98
N CYS A 150 0.51 9.69 -3.73
CA CYS A 150 1.85 9.86 -3.17
C CYS A 150 1.92 9.19 -1.79
N MET A 151 2.29 7.91 -1.77
CA MET A 151 2.29 7.07 -0.57
C MET A 151 3.11 7.69 0.58
N ALA A 152 4.30 8.22 0.30
CA ALA A 152 5.14 8.86 1.32
C ALA A 152 4.41 10.02 2.01
N CYS A 153 3.73 10.89 1.24
CA CYS A 153 2.95 11.99 1.80
C CYS A 153 1.75 11.48 2.61
N LYS A 154 1.05 10.44 2.11
CA LYS A 154 -0.10 9.86 2.81
C LYS A 154 0.30 9.12 4.10
N LEU A 155 1.49 8.49 4.12
CA LEU A 155 2.09 7.83 5.29
C LEU A 155 2.67 8.82 6.31
N PHE A 156 2.89 10.09 5.93
CA PHE A 156 3.52 11.04 6.83
C PHE A 156 2.65 11.35 8.05
N THR A 157 3.26 11.24 9.24
CA THR A 157 2.63 11.64 10.50
C THR A 157 3.56 12.58 11.25
N CYS A 158 3.15 13.85 11.40
CA CYS A 158 3.92 14.83 12.14
C CYS A 158 3.89 14.58 13.67
N HIS A 159 4.81 15.19 14.41
CA HIS A 159 4.90 15.02 15.87
C HIS A 159 3.59 15.36 16.60
N THR A 160 2.87 16.40 16.18
CA THR A 160 1.57 16.76 16.78
C THR A 160 0.54 15.64 16.68
N LEU A 161 0.47 14.96 15.54
CA LEU A 161 -0.44 13.82 15.36
C LEU A 161 0.00 12.63 16.23
N LYS A 162 1.31 12.38 16.32
CA LYS A 162 1.84 11.32 17.21
C LYS A 162 1.47 11.57 18.67
N THR A 163 1.54 12.82 19.14
CA THR A 163 1.09 13.17 20.51
C THR A 163 -0.42 13.05 20.71
N MET A 164 -1.20 13.02 19.63
CA MET A 164 -2.65 12.76 19.65
C MET A 164 -2.97 11.25 19.53
N GLY A 165 -1.96 10.38 19.58
CA GLY A 165 -2.13 8.92 19.42
C GLY A 165 -2.30 8.46 17.98
N ILE A 166 -2.28 9.38 17.01
CA ILE A 166 -2.39 9.05 15.58
C ILE A 166 -1.01 8.68 15.08
N THR A 167 -0.81 7.42 14.72
CA THR A 167 0.41 6.92 14.09
C THR A 167 0.06 6.00 12.92
N GLN A 168 0.96 5.93 11.95
CA GLN A 168 0.88 4.94 10.89
C GLN A 168 2.27 4.56 10.41
N SER A 169 2.41 3.31 10.02
CA SER A 169 3.65 2.72 9.55
C SER A 169 3.42 2.03 8.22
N ILE A 170 4.47 2.00 7.40
CA ILE A 170 4.49 1.17 6.21
C ILE A 170 4.35 -0.33 6.55
N ASN A 171 4.60 -0.73 7.80
CA ASN A 171 4.41 -2.10 8.26
C ASN A 171 2.99 -2.37 8.80
N ASP A 172 2.10 -1.39 8.82
CA ASP A 172 0.70 -1.60 9.24
C ASP A 172 -0.13 -2.33 8.18
N PHE A 173 0.35 -2.38 6.93
CA PHE A 173 -0.31 -3.05 5.82
C PHE A 173 0.44 -4.34 5.46
N VAL A 174 -0.25 -5.47 5.42
CA VAL A 174 0.32 -6.79 5.08
C VAL A 174 1.09 -6.72 3.76
N LEU A 175 0.51 -6.09 2.74
CA LEU A 175 1.10 -5.96 1.42
C LEU A 175 2.47 -5.26 1.46
N THR A 176 2.57 -4.08 2.08
CA THR A 176 3.86 -3.39 2.13
C THR A 176 4.84 -4.03 3.11
N LYS A 177 4.34 -4.63 4.21
CA LYS A 177 5.15 -5.30 5.22
C LYS A 177 5.91 -6.50 4.65
N TYR A 178 5.29 -7.30 3.79
CA TYR A 178 5.85 -8.60 3.38
C TYR A 178 6.32 -8.69 1.93
N PHE A 179 5.83 -7.83 1.01
CA PHE A 179 6.26 -7.88 -0.40
C PHE A 179 7.46 -7.00 -0.73
N PHE A 180 7.80 -6.05 0.14
CA PHE A 180 8.94 -5.17 -0.06
C PHE A 180 10.07 -5.45 0.94
N THR A 181 11.30 -5.35 0.46
CA THR A 181 12.51 -5.31 1.28
C THR A 181 12.60 -4.00 2.07
N SER A 182 13.44 -3.95 3.10
CA SER A 182 13.67 -2.71 3.87
C SER A 182 14.06 -1.53 2.99
N LYS A 183 14.97 -1.74 2.01
CA LYS A 183 15.39 -0.71 1.06
C LYS A 183 14.21 -0.19 0.20
N GLN A 184 13.32 -1.08 -0.22
CA GLN A 184 12.14 -0.70 -0.99
C GLN A 184 11.12 0.04 -0.12
N LYS A 185 10.96 -0.35 1.15
CA LYS A 185 10.14 0.38 2.12
C LYS A 185 10.68 1.80 2.35
N ASP A 186 11.99 1.98 2.41
CA ASP A 186 12.61 3.32 2.49
C ASP A 186 12.24 4.19 1.28
N ILE A 187 12.28 3.63 0.08
CA ILE A 187 11.86 4.32 -1.15
C ILE A 187 10.38 4.75 -1.03
N LEU A 188 9.51 3.84 -0.60
CA LEU A 188 8.06 4.10 -0.47
C LEU A 188 7.75 5.16 0.59
N GLN A 189 8.42 5.13 1.75
CA GLN A 189 8.10 5.99 2.89
C GLN A 189 8.73 7.39 2.82
N PHE A 190 9.83 7.55 2.07
CA PHE A 190 10.58 8.81 2.01
C PHE A 190 10.54 9.53 0.65
N SER A 191 9.88 8.98 -0.37
CA SER A 191 9.69 9.65 -1.66
C SER A 191 8.56 10.69 -1.62
N TYR A 192 8.70 11.70 -0.76
CA TYR A 192 7.76 12.82 -0.67
C TYR A 192 7.74 13.62 -1.97
N TRP A 193 6.58 14.18 -2.31
CA TRP A 193 6.41 15.05 -3.49
C TRP A 193 6.96 14.41 -4.77
N THR A 194 6.87 13.09 -4.87
CA THR A 194 7.38 12.30 -5.97
C THR A 194 6.21 11.56 -6.62
N PRO A 195 6.00 11.71 -7.94
CA PRO A 195 5.01 10.94 -8.69
C PRO A 195 5.24 9.44 -8.58
N LYS A 196 4.14 8.68 -8.64
CA LYS A 196 4.15 7.21 -8.55
C LYS A 196 5.09 6.60 -9.58
N GLU A 197 5.13 7.12 -10.79
CA GLU A 197 5.92 6.61 -11.92
C GLU A 197 7.42 6.62 -11.57
N ILE A 198 7.90 7.73 -11.00
CA ILE A 198 9.29 7.88 -10.55
C ILE A 198 9.59 6.96 -9.36
N VAL A 199 8.63 6.77 -8.45
CA VAL A 199 8.77 5.81 -7.34
C VAL A 199 8.88 4.39 -7.88
N MET A 200 8.04 4.02 -8.85
CA MET A 200 8.09 2.70 -9.48
C MET A 200 9.42 2.46 -10.18
N GLU A 201 9.94 3.43 -10.93
CA GLU A 201 11.28 3.33 -11.54
C GLU A 201 12.38 3.06 -10.50
N LYS A 202 12.35 3.77 -9.36
CA LYS A 202 13.29 3.54 -8.26
C LYS A 202 13.15 2.14 -7.67
N LEU A 203 11.92 1.65 -7.48
CA LEU A 203 11.67 0.29 -6.98
C LEU A 203 12.19 -0.76 -7.96
N MET A 204 11.92 -0.61 -9.25
CA MET A 204 12.36 -1.56 -10.28
C MET A 204 13.88 -1.67 -10.36
N LYS A 205 14.62 -0.57 -10.15
CA LYS A 205 16.10 -0.59 -10.05
C LYS A 205 16.64 -1.40 -8.85
N THR A 206 15.79 -1.78 -7.90
CA THR A 206 16.19 -2.59 -6.73
C THR A 206 15.80 -4.06 -6.84
N VAL A 207 15.04 -4.44 -7.88
CA VAL A 207 14.69 -5.83 -8.16
C VAL A 207 15.94 -6.51 -8.71
N LYS A 208 16.33 -7.62 -8.08
CA LYS A 208 17.45 -8.48 -8.51
C LYS A 208 16.93 -9.69 -9.24
#